data_AF-A0A1S2YXH9-F1
#
_entry.id   AF-A0A1S2YXH9-F1
#
_cell.length_a   1.000
_cell.length_b   1.000
_cell.length_c   1.000
_cell.angle_alpha   90.00
_cell.angle_beta   90.00
_cell.angle_gamma   90.00
#
_symmetry.space_group_name_H-M   'P 1'
#
loop_
_entity.id
_entity.type
_entity.pdbx_description
1 polymer ?
#
loop_
_entity_poly.entity_id
_entity_poly.type
_entity_poly.pdbx_seq_one_letter_code
_entity_poly.pdbx_strand_id
1 'polypeptide(L)'
;MASERDYFHLSGPLHLTHVKWDNLYHRKSVAASLVQGVYVQEKDRQEQRKGPNALAFPWWAFFHFQLLHTLVDDVDNSIFGAIYEFKPPPSKCNDTLHKTPRYVIAFRGTIKKPDSISRDIELDLQFIRNGLHQTSRSNIAIEAVRNMVASVGGSNLWLAGHSLGSCMTLLAGKDMAKNGILIESFLFNPPYASAPIERIRSKKLKHRLRIASSVVKAGLAIAMKDKKSSSFDSLSAWIPCLFVNPSDYICSEYVGYFEHRRKMEEIGAGSIEKVATQNSVISLMMSAFGKESEPLHLIPSATLAVNFTPSRNFKEAHGIHQWWKPDLCLQSKLYKY
;
A
#
# COMPACT_ATOMS: atom_id res chain seq x y z
N MET A 1 5.18 -28.50 -3.02
CA MET A 1 5.56 -28.02 -4.36
C MET A 1 5.30 -26.52 -4.42
N ALA A 2 6.26 -25.77 -4.96
CA ALA A 2 6.13 -24.32 -5.10
C ALA A 2 4.97 -23.97 -6.06
N SER A 3 4.33 -22.82 -5.85
CA SER A 3 3.31 -22.33 -6.77
C SER A 3 3.96 -21.83 -8.06
N GLU A 4 3.29 -21.94 -9.21
CA GLU A 4 3.72 -21.28 -10.46
C GLU A 4 4.02 -19.78 -10.28
N ARG A 5 3.34 -19.15 -9.31
CA ARG A 5 3.52 -17.75 -8.93
C ARG A 5 4.86 -17.44 -8.26
N ASP A 6 5.56 -18.46 -7.78
CA ASP A 6 6.86 -18.31 -7.12
C ASP A 6 8.01 -18.33 -8.15
N TYR A 7 7.77 -18.97 -9.30
CA TYR A 7 8.73 -19.04 -10.39
C TYR A 7 8.67 -17.78 -11.27
N PHE A 8 9.74 -16.99 -11.19
CA PHE A 8 9.86 -15.76 -11.98
C PHE A 8 9.72 -15.99 -13.49
N HIS A 9 10.27 -17.08 -14.03
CA HIS A 9 10.21 -17.38 -15.47
C HIS A 9 8.81 -17.79 -15.95
N LEU A 10 7.87 -18.08 -15.05
CA LEU A 10 6.48 -18.39 -15.39
C LEU A 10 5.56 -17.20 -15.14
N SER A 11 5.76 -16.49 -14.03
CA SER A 11 4.82 -15.48 -13.55
C SER A 11 5.38 -14.07 -13.49
N GLY A 12 6.69 -13.88 -13.72
CA GLY A 12 7.35 -12.58 -13.66
C GLY A 12 7.02 -11.67 -14.85
N PRO A 13 7.30 -10.36 -14.74
CA PRO A 13 7.12 -9.37 -15.80
C PRO A 13 8.16 -9.47 -16.93
N LEU A 14 8.22 -10.61 -17.60
CA LEU A 14 9.25 -10.91 -18.61
C LEU A 14 9.18 -10.01 -19.85
N HIS A 15 8.03 -9.40 -20.13
CA HIS A 15 7.85 -8.41 -21.21
C HIS A 15 8.57 -7.08 -20.93
N LEU A 16 8.99 -6.81 -19.68
CA LEU A 16 9.70 -5.58 -19.30
C LEU A 16 11.22 -5.71 -19.45
N THR A 17 11.69 -6.08 -20.65
CA THR A 17 13.13 -6.18 -20.96
C THR A 17 13.88 -4.84 -20.86
N HIS A 18 13.15 -3.73 -20.93
CA HIS A 18 13.67 -2.38 -20.72
C HIS A 18 12.75 -1.57 -19.78
N VAL A 19 13.32 -1.02 -18.70
CA VAL A 19 12.57 -0.16 -17.76
C VAL A 19 12.66 1.30 -18.18
N LYS A 20 11.51 1.89 -18.51
CA LYS A 20 11.34 3.34 -18.70
C LYS A 20 10.93 3.96 -17.36
N TRP A 21 11.86 4.59 -16.65
CA TRP A 21 11.65 5.10 -15.29
C TRP A 21 10.69 6.29 -15.19
N ASP A 22 10.38 6.94 -16.32
CA ASP A 22 9.35 7.95 -16.45
C ASP A 22 7.93 7.36 -16.62
N ASN A 23 7.84 6.08 -17.00
CA ASN A 23 6.57 5.40 -17.25
C ASN A 23 6.01 4.75 -15.98
N LEU A 24 4.86 5.25 -15.50
CA LEU A 24 4.17 4.75 -14.31
C LEU A 24 3.89 3.23 -14.36
N TYR A 25 3.56 2.68 -15.53
CA TYR A 25 3.31 1.26 -15.70
C TYR A 25 4.57 0.42 -15.41
N HIS A 26 5.73 0.85 -15.90
CA HIS A 26 7.00 0.16 -15.66
C HIS A 26 7.36 0.24 -14.17
N ARG A 27 7.30 1.44 -13.57
CA ARG A 27 7.61 1.66 -12.15
C ARG A 27 6.73 0.81 -11.22
N LYS A 28 5.42 0.81 -11.46
CA LYS A 28 4.44 -0.04 -10.77
C LYS A 28 4.82 -1.52 -10.88
N SER A 29 5.15 -1.99 -12.08
CA SER A 29 5.48 -3.40 -12.30
C SER A 29 6.79 -3.80 -11.61
N VAL A 30 7.80 -2.93 -11.62
CA VAL A 30 9.06 -3.10 -10.87
C VAL A 30 8.77 -3.17 -9.37
N ALA A 31 8.04 -2.20 -8.82
CA ALA A 31 7.70 -2.16 -7.39
C ALA A 31 6.92 -3.42 -6.96
N ALA A 32 5.95 -3.88 -7.77
CA ALA A 32 5.21 -5.10 -7.50
C ALA A 32 6.10 -6.35 -7.58
N SER A 33 7.04 -6.42 -8.54
CA SER A 33 8.02 -7.51 -8.64
C SER A 33 8.92 -7.59 -7.41
N LEU A 34 9.40 -6.45 -6.91
CA LEU A 34 10.21 -6.38 -5.69
C LEU A 34 9.43 -6.86 -4.45
N VAL A 35 8.15 -6.48 -4.33
CA VAL A 35 7.27 -6.99 -3.27
C VAL A 35 7.05 -8.50 -3.38
N GLN A 36 6.88 -9.03 -4.60
CA GLN A 36 6.79 -10.47 -4.83
C GLN A 36 8.10 -11.18 -4.48
N GLY A 37 9.26 -10.54 -4.69
CA GLY A 37 10.56 -11.03 -4.21
C GLY A 37 10.57 -11.31 -2.71
N VAL A 38 10.01 -10.42 -1.90
CA VAL A 38 9.87 -10.61 -0.44
C VAL A 38 8.96 -11.80 -0.11
N TYR A 39 7.85 -11.96 -0.84
CA TYR A 39 6.96 -13.12 -0.70
C TYR A 39 7.69 -14.43 -0.95
N VAL A 40 8.43 -14.52 -2.05
CA VAL A 40 9.15 -15.73 -2.43
C VAL A 40 10.33 -15.98 -1.51
N GLN A 41 10.99 -14.94 -1.02
CA GLN A 41 12.08 -15.06 -0.05
C GLN A 41 11.63 -15.67 1.28
N GLU A 42 10.48 -15.26 1.80
CA GLU A 42 9.93 -15.90 3.00
C GLU A 42 9.51 -17.35 2.74
N LYS A 43 9.00 -17.68 1.56
CA LYS A 43 8.71 -19.08 1.19
C LYS A 43 9.98 -19.91 1.07
N ASP A 44 11.04 -19.35 0.49
CA ASP A 44 12.36 -19.98 0.44
C ASP A 44 12.85 -20.29 1.86
N ARG A 45 12.65 -19.37 2.83
CA ARG A 45 12.94 -19.62 4.25
C ARG A 45 12.10 -20.75 4.84
N GLN A 46 10.78 -20.72 4.65
CA GLN A 46 9.83 -21.73 5.18
C GLN A 46 10.10 -23.13 4.62
N GLU A 47 10.46 -23.23 3.34
CA GLU A 47 10.76 -24.49 2.65
C GLU A 47 12.26 -24.84 2.67
N GLN A 48 13.09 -24.06 3.37
CA GLN A 48 14.54 -24.23 3.46
C GLN A 48 15.27 -24.26 2.10
N ARG A 49 14.73 -23.56 1.09
CA ARG A 49 15.35 -23.42 -0.23
C ARG A 49 16.52 -22.44 -0.15
N LYS A 50 17.72 -22.92 -0.49
CA LYS A 50 18.98 -22.16 -0.43
C LYS A 50 19.76 -22.28 -1.73
N GLY A 51 20.62 -21.30 -2.01
CA GLY A 51 21.53 -21.31 -3.14
C GLY A 51 20.78 -21.49 -4.47
N PRO A 52 21.18 -22.45 -5.33
CA PRO A 52 20.52 -22.71 -6.62
C PRO A 52 19.02 -23.06 -6.52
N ASN A 53 18.56 -23.54 -5.37
CA ASN A 53 17.16 -23.91 -5.16
C ASN A 53 16.28 -22.73 -4.74
N ALA A 54 16.88 -21.59 -4.35
CA ALA A 54 16.14 -20.39 -3.96
C ALA A 54 15.47 -19.75 -5.18
N LEU A 55 14.19 -19.40 -5.05
CA LEU A 55 13.38 -18.87 -6.14
C LEU A 55 13.28 -17.34 -6.12
N ALA A 56 13.68 -16.69 -5.02
CA ALA A 56 13.48 -15.26 -4.83
C ALA A 56 14.41 -14.40 -5.70
N PHE A 57 15.65 -14.85 -5.95
CA PHE A 57 16.70 -14.07 -6.61
C PHE A 57 16.29 -13.35 -7.91
N PRO A 58 15.62 -14.02 -8.88
CA PRO A 58 15.27 -13.38 -10.15
C PRO A 58 14.29 -12.20 -10.02
N TRP A 59 13.48 -12.15 -8.95
CA TRP A 59 12.42 -11.14 -8.77
C TRP A 59 12.93 -9.70 -8.67
N TRP A 60 14.17 -9.51 -8.21
CA TRP A 60 14.85 -8.21 -8.17
C TRP A 60 16.02 -8.14 -9.16
N ALA A 61 16.73 -9.25 -9.38
CA ALA A 61 17.90 -9.28 -10.25
C ALA A 61 17.57 -8.94 -11.71
N PHE A 62 16.40 -9.35 -12.21
CA PHE A 62 15.94 -9.03 -13.57
C PHE A 62 15.87 -7.51 -13.82
N PHE A 63 15.58 -6.72 -12.78
CA PHE A 63 15.51 -5.27 -12.83
C PHE A 63 16.80 -4.59 -12.36
N HIS A 64 17.91 -5.31 -12.32
CA HIS A 64 19.21 -4.80 -11.87
C HIS A 64 19.23 -4.28 -10.43
N PHE A 65 18.41 -4.87 -9.56
CA PHE A 65 18.51 -4.65 -8.13
C PHE A 65 19.37 -5.74 -7.48
N GLN A 66 19.92 -5.40 -6.32
CA GLN A 66 20.58 -6.33 -5.41
C GLN A 66 19.86 -6.26 -4.06
N LEU A 67 19.69 -7.41 -3.41
CA LEU A 67 19.23 -7.48 -2.03
C LEU A 67 20.34 -6.97 -1.10
N LEU A 68 20.07 -5.91 -0.36
CA LEU A 68 20.99 -5.33 0.62
C LEU A 68 20.74 -5.92 2.02
N HIS A 69 19.50 -5.84 2.49
CA HIS A 69 19.10 -6.33 3.81
C HIS A 69 17.70 -6.93 3.79
N THR A 70 17.45 -7.91 4.66
CA THR A 70 16.12 -8.47 4.94
C THR A 70 15.59 -7.90 6.25
N LEU A 71 14.31 -7.55 6.29
CA LEU A 71 13.61 -7.16 7.51
C LEU A 71 12.89 -8.38 8.07
N VAL A 72 13.29 -8.78 9.27
CA VAL A 72 12.84 -10.00 9.95
C VAL A 72 12.07 -9.62 11.20
N ASP A 73 10.93 -10.27 11.41
CA ASP A 73 10.11 -10.10 12.59
C ASP A 73 10.79 -10.78 13.80
N ASP A 74 10.92 -10.07 14.91
CA ASP A 74 11.56 -10.60 16.13
C ASP A 74 10.67 -11.61 16.88
N VAL A 75 9.36 -11.63 16.59
CA VAL A 75 8.40 -12.55 17.22
C VAL A 75 8.44 -13.94 16.57
N ASP A 76 8.27 -14.02 15.25
CA ASP A 76 8.14 -15.29 14.52
C ASP A 76 9.30 -15.60 13.56
N ASN A 77 10.33 -14.73 13.52
CA ASN A 77 11.48 -14.83 12.63
C ASN A 77 11.10 -14.88 11.14
N SER A 78 9.91 -14.40 10.77
CA SER A 78 9.51 -14.33 9.36
C SER A 78 10.10 -13.10 8.69
N ILE A 79 10.55 -13.28 7.45
CA ILE A 79 10.98 -12.18 6.60
C ILE A 79 9.72 -11.46 6.14
N PHE A 80 9.53 -10.20 6.52
CA PHE A 80 8.34 -9.42 6.15
C PHE A 80 8.64 -8.24 5.23
N GLY A 81 9.92 -7.88 5.09
CA GLY A 81 10.37 -6.85 4.16
C GLY A 81 11.79 -7.07 3.68
N ALA A 82 12.20 -6.27 2.70
CA ALA A 82 13.55 -6.25 2.18
C ALA A 82 13.94 -4.86 1.69
N ILE A 83 15.23 -4.55 1.78
CA ILE A 83 15.86 -3.36 1.21
C ILE A 83 16.66 -3.79 -0.01
N TYR A 84 16.31 -3.23 -1.15
CA TYR A 84 16.99 -3.44 -2.42
C TYR A 84 17.79 -2.20 -2.83
N GLU A 85 18.97 -2.39 -3.39
CA GLU A 85 19.78 -1.34 -4.01
C GLU A 85 19.79 -1.51 -5.53
N PHE A 86 19.57 -0.42 -6.26
CA PHE A 86 19.64 -0.42 -7.72
C PHE A 86 21.10 -0.34 -8.18
N LYS A 87 21.51 -1.31 -9.01
CA LYS A 87 22.87 -1.43 -9.61
C LYS A 87 22.75 -1.45 -11.13
N PRO A 88 22.54 -0.29 -11.79
CA PRO A 88 22.36 -0.23 -13.23
C PRO A 88 23.61 -0.74 -13.98
N PRO A 89 23.45 -1.32 -15.17
CA PRO A 89 24.58 -1.63 -16.05
C PRO A 89 25.37 -0.35 -16.38
N PRO A 90 26.70 -0.42 -16.54
CA PRO A 90 27.55 0.75 -16.82
C PRO A 90 27.10 1.58 -18.03
N SER A 91 26.48 0.94 -19.03
CA SER A 91 25.99 1.57 -20.26
C SER A 91 24.74 2.45 -20.09
N LYS A 92 24.05 2.39 -18.94
CA LYS A 92 22.80 3.12 -18.68
C LYS A 92 22.94 4.26 -17.66
N CYS A 93 24.18 4.61 -17.29
CA CYS A 93 24.46 5.53 -16.17
C CYS A 93 23.99 6.99 -16.41
N ASN A 94 23.76 7.42 -17.65
CA ASN A 94 23.63 8.84 -17.98
C ASN A 94 22.20 9.34 -18.28
N ASP A 95 21.21 8.47 -18.53
CA ASP A 95 19.95 8.90 -19.17
C ASP A 95 18.71 9.09 -18.25
N THR A 96 18.70 8.62 -16.98
CA THR A 96 17.44 8.63 -16.17
C THR A 96 17.56 9.01 -14.69
N LEU A 97 18.56 9.81 -14.31
CA LEU A 97 18.87 10.14 -12.91
C LEU A 97 17.71 10.73 -12.06
N HIS A 98 16.71 11.38 -12.68
CA HIS A 98 15.68 12.10 -11.91
C HIS A 98 14.49 11.26 -11.41
N LYS A 99 14.27 10.03 -11.91
CA LYS A 99 13.11 9.20 -11.51
C LYS A 99 13.44 7.75 -11.15
N THR A 100 14.70 7.37 -11.23
CA THR A 100 15.16 6.03 -10.84
C THR A 100 15.43 6.00 -9.32
N PRO A 101 14.91 5.02 -8.57
CA PRO A 101 15.25 4.90 -7.16
C PRO A 101 16.67 4.35 -7.03
N ARG A 102 17.42 4.83 -6.05
CA ARG A 102 18.66 4.16 -5.65
C ARG A 102 18.35 2.98 -4.73
N TYR A 103 17.34 3.13 -3.87
CA TYR A 103 16.92 2.10 -2.93
C TYR A 103 15.40 1.91 -2.95
N VAL A 104 14.96 0.68 -2.69
CA VAL A 104 13.54 0.34 -2.51
C VAL A 104 13.39 -0.48 -1.25
N ILE A 105 12.48 -0.07 -0.35
CA ILE A 105 12.04 -0.89 0.78
C ILE A 105 10.70 -1.49 0.41
N ALA A 106 10.68 -2.82 0.30
CA ALA A 106 9.49 -3.58 -0.08
C ALA A 106 8.95 -4.37 1.11
N PHE A 107 7.63 -4.36 1.31
CA PHE A 107 6.94 -5.08 2.38
C PHE A 107 5.91 -6.04 1.80
N ARG A 108 5.99 -7.32 2.17
CA ARG A 108 4.95 -8.29 1.80
C ARG A 108 3.75 -8.20 2.73
N GLY A 109 2.62 -8.72 2.27
CA GLY A 109 1.50 -9.04 3.14
C GLY A 109 1.60 -10.45 3.72
N THR A 110 0.47 -10.97 4.18
CA THR A 110 0.36 -12.27 4.85
C THR A 110 0.57 -13.42 3.86
N ILE A 111 1.37 -14.42 4.24
CA ILE A 111 1.60 -15.67 3.47
C ILE A 111 0.75 -16.76 4.11
N LYS A 112 -0.33 -17.17 3.44
CA LYS A 112 -1.23 -18.22 3.97
C LYS A 112 -1.76 -19.16 2.89
N LYS A 113 -2.28 -20.30 3.36
CA LYS A 113 -2.89 -21.34 2.53
C LYS A 113 -4.07 -20.75 1.75
N PRO A 114 -4.31 -21.19 0.51
CA PRO A 114 -5.29 -20.58 -0.39
C PRO A 114 -6.65 -20.35 0.25
N ASP A 115 -7.14 -21.29 1.06
CA ASP A 115 -8.55 -21.32 1.50
C ASP A 115 -8.85 -20.44 2.72
N SER A 116 -7.82 -19.92 3.39
CA SER A 116 -7.99 -19.07 4.58
C SER A 116 -7.65 -17.59 4.36
N ILE A 117 -7.14 -17.23 3.18
CA ILE A 117 -6.64 -15.88 2.86
C ILE A 117 -7.61 -14.77 3.27
N SER A 118 -8.89 -14.87 2.91
CA SER A 118 -9.89 -13.83 3.21
C SER A 118 -10.14 -13.67 4.71
N ARG A 119 -10.36 -14.78 5.41
CA ARG A 119 -10.65 -14.80 6.85
C ARG A 119 -9.46 -14.27 7.64
N ASP A 120 -8.26 -14.64 7.23
CA ASP A 120 -7.04 -14.22 7.89
C ASP A 120 -6.74 -12.74 7.66
N ILE A 121 -6.95 -12.21 6.45
CA ILE A 121 -6.81 -10.76 6.23
C ILE A 121 -7.88 -10.00 7.01
N GLU A 122 -9.08 -10.56 7.19
CA GLU A 122 -10.12 -9.95 8.03
C GLU A 122 -9.74 -9.95 9.51
N LEU A 123 -9.10 -11.01 10.01
CA LEU A 123 -8.51 -11.03 11.35
C LEU A 123 -7.36 -10.02 11.47
N ASP A 124 -6.46 -9.97 10.49
CA ASP A 124 -5.37 -8.99 10.42
C ASP A 124 -5.94 -7.56 10.37
N LEU A 125 -7.09 -7.34 9.73
CA LEU A 125 -7.81 -6.05 9.71
C LEU A 125 -8.33 -5.67 11.09
N GLN A 126 -8.80 -6.63 11.89
CA GLN A 126 -9.14 -6.38 13.30
C GLN A 126 -7.90 -5.96 14.09
N PHE A 127 -6.75 -6.61 13.85
CA PHE A 127 -5.48 -6.16 14.44
C PHE A 127 -5.07 -4.76 13.98
N ILE A 128 -5.25 -4.43 12.69
CA ILE A 128 -5.00 -3.08 12.17
C ILE A 128 -5.87 -2.04 12.88
N ARG A 129 -7.16 -2.34 13.08
CA ARG A 129 -8.10 -1.48 13.82
C ARG A 129 -7.71 -1.30 15.29
N ASN A 130 -7.12 -2.34 15.89
CA ASN A 130 -6.75 -2.35 17.31
C ASN A 130 -5.33 -1.82 17.58
N GLY A 131 -4.52 -1.54 16.55
CA GLY A 131 -3.25 -0.82 16.70
C GLY A 131 -2.08 -1.42 15.93
N LEU A 132 -2.11 -1.41 14.58
CA LEU A 132 -0.95 -1.88 13.79
C LEU A 132 0.36 -1.16 14.17
N HIS A 133 0.29 0.12 14.51
CA HIS A 133 1.44 0.94 14.92
C HIS A 133 2.15 0.44 16.20
N GLN A 134 1.55 -0.51 16.94
CA GLN A 134 2.11 -1.07 18.16
C GLN A 134 2.74 -2.45 17.92
N THR A 135 2.78 -2.92 16.67
CA THR A 135 3.40 -4.20 16.33
C THR A 135 4.91 -4.07 16.19
N SER A 136 5.63 -5.16 16.46
CA SER A 136 7.08 -5.18 16.25
C SER A 136 7.44 -4.87 14.79
N ARG A 137 6.79 -5.54 13.82
CA ARG A 137 7.02 -5.29 12.39
C ARG A 137 6.82 -3.84 11.98
N SER A 138 5.81 -3.13 12.51
CA SER A 138 5.63 -1.72 12.19
C SER A 138 6.75 -0.85 12.74
N ASN A 139 7.24 -1.14 13.95
CA ASN A 139 8.35 -0.41 14.54
C ASN A 139 9.64 -0.62 13.73
N ILE A 140 9.96 -1.88 13.42
CA ILE A 140 11.11 -2.23 12.58
C ILE A 140 11.00 -1.57 11.19
N ALA A 141 9.81 -1.56 10.59
CA ALA A 141 9.58 -0.92 9.28
C ALA A 141 9.82 0.59 9.33
N ILE A 142 9.25 1.29 10.32
CA ILE A 142 9.41 2.74 10.49
C ILE A 142 10.89 3.07 10.74
N GLU A 143 11.56 2.32 11.61
CA GLU A 143 12.98 2.53 11.92
C GLU A 143 13.87 2.28 10.71
N ALA A 144 13.63 1.19 9.95
CA ALA A 144 14.36 0.93 8.71
C ALA A 144 14.21 2.08 7.69
N VAL A 145 13.01 2.63 7.55
CA VAL A 145 12.76 3.79 6.68
C VAL A 145 13.50 5.03 7.18
N ARG A 146 13.40 5.35 8.48
CA ARG A 146 14.12 6.49 9.10
C ARG A 146 15.63 6.38 8.87
N ASN A 147 16.21 5.21 9.12
CA ASN A 147 17.64 4.98 8.97
C ASN A 147 18.08 5.12 7.51
N MET A 148 17.31 4.59 6.56
CA MET A 148 17.59 4.76 5.14
C MET A 148 17.49 6.22 4.71
N VAL A 149 16.43 6.92 5.11
CA VAL A 149 16.26 8.36 4.79
C VAL A 149 17.39 9.20 5.36
N ALA A 150 17.83 8.94 6.59
CA ALA A 150 18.97 9.62 7.20
C ALA A 150 20.30 9.36 6.46
N SER A 151 20.46 8.15 5.90
CA SER A 151 21.67 7.74 5.19
C SER A 151 21.73 8.25 3.74
N VAL A 152 20.63 8.21 3.00
CA VAL A 152 20.64 8.41 1.53
C VAL A 152 19.68 9.49 1.03
N GLY A 153 18.87 10.07 1.91
CA GLY A 153 17.84 11.04 1.57
C GLY A 153 16.57 10.42 1.00
N GLY A 154 15.41 11.07 1.23
CA GLY A 154 14.10 10.55 0.82
C GLY A 154 13.87 10.50 -0.69
N SER A 155 14.53 11.36 -1.48
CA SER A 155 14.40 11.40 -2.95
C SER A 155 14.97 10.17 -3.65
N ASN A 156 15.91 9.47 -2.99
CA ASN A 156 16.57 8.28 -3.51
C ASN A 156 15.87 6.96 -3.12
N LEU A 157 14.79 7.05 -2.34
CA LEU A 157 14.11 5.93 -1.71
C LEU A 157 12.69 5.76 -2.27
N TRP A 158 12.31 4.52 -2.60
CA TRP A 158 10.91 4.16 -2.76
C TRP A 158 10.44 3.25 -1.63
N LEU A 159 9.17 3.37 -1.28
CA LEU A 159 8.47 2.39 -0.46
C LEU A 159 7.47 1.62 -1.31
N ALA A 160 7.40 0.31 -1.13
CA ALA A 160 6.42 -0.53 -1.80
C ALA A 160 5.82 -1.54 -0.84
N GLY A 161 4.52 -1.73 -0.91
CA GLY A 161 3.84 -2.69 -0.05
C GLY A 161 2.68 -3.35 -0.76
N HIS A 162 2.35 -4.57 -0.34
CA HIS A 162 1.13 -5.25 -0.75
C HIS A 162 0.30 -5.70 0.44
N SER A 163 -1.03 -5.54 0.38
CA SER A 163 -1.95 -5.96 1.43
C SER A 163 -1.52 -5.38 2.79
N LEU A 164 -1.27 -6.21 3.81
CA LEU A 164 -0.72 -5.76 5.10
C LEU A 164 0.63 -5.01 4.96
N GLY A 165 1.48 -5.36 4.00
CA GLY A 165 2.71 -4.61 3.71
C GLY A 165 2.46 -3.19 3.19
N SER A 166 1.33 -2.95 2.52
CA SER A 166 0.89 -1.59 2.14
C SER A 166 0.48 -0.78 3.36
N CYS A 167 -0.06 -1.41 4.40
CA CYS A 167 -0.33 -0.75 5.67
C CYS A 167 0.97 -0.33 6.38
N MET A 168 2.03 -1.15 6.33
CA MET A 168 3.36 -0.76 6.84
C MET A 168 3.95 0.40 6.03
N THR A 169 3.81 0.34 4.70
CA THR A 169 4.21 1.44 3.80
C THR A 169 3.45 2.73 4.13
N LEU A 170 2.14 2.65 4.39
CA LEU A 170 1.33 3.79 4.81
C LEU A 170 1.81 4.36 6.15
N LEU A 171 2.08 3.51 7.14
CA LEU A 171 2.59 3.94 8.45
C LEU A 171 3.91 4.71 8.31
N ALA A 172 4.90 4.10 7.68
CA ALA A 172 6.22 4.70 7.54
C ALA A 172 6.22 5.93 6.61
N GLY A 173 5.44 5.89 5.52
CA GLY A 173 5.27 7.03 4.62
C GLY A 173 4.62 8.23 5.31
N LYS A 174 3.59 8.01 6.14
CA LYS A 174 2.98 9.06 6.96
C LYS A 174 3.96 9.65 7.98
N ASP A 175 4.73 8.79 8.65
CA ASP A 175 5.75 9.22 9.61
C ASP A 175 6.77 10.17 8.95
N MET A 176 7.24 9.82 7.75
CA MET A 176 8.17 10.65 6.98
C MET A 176 7.53 11.94 6.45
N ALA A 177 6.31 11.85 5.92
CA ALA A 177 5.59 13.00 5.36
C ALA A 177 5.27 14.06 6.42
N LYS A 178 4.93 13.65 7.66
CA LYS A 178 4.74 14.58 8.79
C LYS A 178 6.00 15.37 9.14
N ASN A 179 7.17 14.82 8.82
CA ASN A 179 8.47 15.47 8.98
C ASN A 179 8.93 16.21 7.69
N GLY A 180 8.02 16.42 6.73
CA GLY A 180 8.30 17.12 5.48
C GLY A 180 9.02 16.28 4.42
N ILE A 181 9.19 14.97 4.63
CA ILE A 181 9.92 14.09 3.73
C ILE A 181 8.93 13.30 2.87
N LEU A 182 8.82 13.66 1.60
CA LEU A 182 7.87 13.07 0.66
C LEU A 182 8.51 11.91 -0.08
N ILE A 183 8.27 10.69 0.40
CA ILE A 183 8.86 9.47 -0.20
C ILE A 183 7.89 8.88 -1.21
N GLU A 184 8.40 8.56 -2.40
CA GLU A 184 7.58 7.92 -3.40
C GLU A 184 7.17 6.52 -2.96
N SER A 185 5.86 6.26 -3.00
CA SER A 185 5.27 5.11 -2.33
C SER A 185 4.27 4.38 -3.23
N PHE A 186 4.35 3.06 -3.28
CA PHE A 186 3.50 2.17 -4.08
C PHE A 186 2.68 1.27 -3.16
N LEU A 187 1.38 1.52 -3.09
CA LEU A 187 0.44 0.84 -2.20
C LEU A 187 -0.43 -0.13 -3.00
N PHE A 188 -0.13 -1.42 -2.96
CA PHE A 188 -0.90 -2.45 -3.67
C PHE A 188 -1.96 -3.06 -2.77
N ASN A 189 -3.23 -2.93 -3.15
CA ASN A 189 -4.38 -3.53 -2.46
C ASN A 189 -4.37 -3.32 -0.93
N PRO A 190 -4.07 -2.10 -0.41
CA PRO A 190 -4.10 -1.87 1.03
C PRO A 190 -5.49 -2.18 1.60
N PRO A 191 -5.57 -2.85 2.75
CA PRO A 191 -6.83 -3.00 3.45
C PRO A 191 -7.47 -1.68 3.86
N TYR A 192 -8.77 -1.54 3.61
CA TYR A 192 -9.57 -0.40 4.03
C TYR A 192 -10.43 -0.80 5.23
N ALA A 193 -10.07 -0.29 6.40
CA ALA A 193 -10.64 -0.74 7.67
C ALA A 193 -12.02 -0.12 8.00
N SER A 194 -12.97 -0.07 7.05
CA SER A 194 -14.34 0.43 7.28
C SER A 194 -15.43 -0.58 6.93
N ALA A 195 -16.70 -0.19 7.14
CA ALA A 195 -17.83 -0.92 6.59
C ALA A 195 -17.73 -0.98 5.06
N PRO A 196 -18.03 -2.13 4.41
CA PRO A 196 -17.84 -2.32 2.99
C PRO A 196 -19.02 -1.76 2.16
N ILE A 197 -19.15 -0.43 2.12
CA ILE A 197 -20.23 0.30 1.42
C ILE A 197 -20.19 0.03 -0.10
N GLU A 198 -19.02 -0.20 -0.67
CA GLU A 198 -18.78 -0.46 -2.09
C GLU A 198 -19.41 -1.79 -2.56
N ARG A 199 -19.71 -2.72 -1.64
CA ARG A 199 -20.44 -3.96 -1.94
C ARG A 199 -21.91 -3.77 -2.28
N ILE A 200 -22.51 -2.63 -1.92
CA ILE A 200 -23.93 -2.36 -2.16
C ILE A 200 -24.15 -2.22 -3.68
N ARG A 201 -25.15 -2.85 -4.31
CA ARG A 201 -25.31 -2.71 -5.78
C ARG A 201 -25.85 -1.33 -6.20
N SER A 202 -26.74 -0.76 -5.38
CA SER A 202 -27.41 0.50 -5.70
C SER A 202 -26.48 1.72 -5.51
N LYS A 203 -26.10 2.37 -6.62
CA LYS A 203 -25.31 3.62 -6.61
C LYS A 203 -25.98 4.73 -5.80
N LYS A 204 -27.31 4.88 -5.90
CA LYS A 204 -28.08 5.87 -5.14
C LYS A 204 -28.00 5.62 -3.63
N LEU A 205 -28.16 4.35 -3.22
CA LEU A 205 -28.08 3.97 -1.81
C LEU A 205 -26.66 4.16 -1.26
N LYS A 206 -25.61 3.74 -1.99
CA LYS A 206 -24.20 4.01 -1.63
C LYS A 206 -23.99 5.48 -1.33
N HIS A 207 -24.41 6.34 -2.25
CA HIS A 207 -24.18 7.78 -2.14
C HIS A 207 -24.88 8.38 -0.91
N ARG A 208 -26.15 8.04 -0.69
CA ARG A 208 -26.89 8.50 0.50
C ARG A 208 -26.26 8.03 1.80
N LEU A 209 -25.81 6.78 1.87
CA LEU A 209 -25.13 6.23 3.05
C LEU A 209 -23.80 6.93 3.32
N ARG A 210 -23.01 7.22 2.29
CA ARG A 210 -21.74 7.95 2.46
C ARG A 210 -21.98 9.38 2.96
N ILE A 211 -22.94 10.11 2.39
CA ILE A 211 -23.32 11.45 2.85
C ILE A 211 -23.75 11.42 4.33
N ALA A 212 -24.68 10.52 4.67
CA ALA A 212 -25.16 10.40 6.04
C ALA A 212 -24.02 10.05 7.00
N SER A 213 -23.12 9.14 6.62
CA SER A 213 -21.94 8.79 7.42
C SER A 213 -21.01 9.98 7.63
N SER A 214 -20.76 10.79 6.60
CA SER A 214 -19.92 11.99 6.71
C SER A 214 -20.52 13.04 7.64
N VAL A 215 -21.83 13.29 7.55
CA VAL A 215 -22.53 14.21 8.45
C VAL A 215 -22.43 13.75 9.91
N VAL A 216 -22.67 12.46 10.17
CA VAL A 216 -22.55 11.86 11.51
C VAL A 216 -21.12 11.99 12.04
N LYS A 217 -20.11 11.66 11.23
CA LYS A 217 -18.70 11.78 11.62
C LYS A 217 -18.30 13.21 11.92
N ALA A 218 -18.70 14.16 11.08
CA ALA A 218 -18.39 15.57 11.27
C ALA A 218 -19.04 16.12 12.55
N GLY A 219 -20.32 15.82 12.78
CA GLY A 219 -21.02 16.21 13.99
C GLY A 219 -20.37 15.66 15.26
N LEU A 220 -19.97 14.38 15.24
CA LEU A 220 -19.28 13.74 16.37
C LEU A 220 -17.89 14.35 16.60
N ALA A 221 -17.11 14.61 15.55
CA ALA A 221 -15.80 15.23 15.65
C ALA A 221 -15.86 16.65 16.25
N ILE A 222 -16.85 17.45 15.84
CA ILE A 222 -17.10 18.80 16.38
C ILE A 222 -17.48 18.72 17.87
N ALA A 223 -18.40 17.83 18.24
CA ALA A 223 -18.83 17.64 19.62
C ALA A 223 -17.68 17.22 20.54
N MET A 224 -16.73 16.43 20.01
CA MET A 224 -15.58 15.92 20.76
C MET A 224 -14.37 16.86 20.79
N LYS A 225 -14.42 18.04 20.13
CA LYS A 225 -13.29 18.98 19.99
C LYS A 225 -11.98 18.30 19.54
N ASP A 226 -12.08 17.29 18.67
CA ASP A 226 -10.94 16.47 18.26
C ASP A 226 -9.95 17.31 17.42
N LYS A 227 -8.76 17.60 17.96
CA LYS A 227 -7.73 18.47 17.35
C LYS A 227 -6.84 17.71 16.35
N LYS A 228 -7.42 16.91 15.45
CA LYS A 228 -6.66 16.18 14.40
C LYS A 228 -6.39 16.97 13.13
N SER A 229 -6.74 18.26 13.09
CA SER A 229 -6.64 19.09 11.88
C SER A 229 -5.21 19.22 11.33
N SER A 230 -4.17 19.22 12.17
CA SER A 230 -2.77 19.43 11.74
C SER A 230 -2.14 18.23 11.02
N SER A 231 -2.59 17.00 11.29
CA SER A 231 -2.01 15.77 10.69
C SER A 231 -2.38 15.63 9.22
N PHE A 232 -3.61 15.96 8.83
CA PHE A 232 -4.04 15.83 7.43
C PHE A 232 -3.46 16.90 6.51
N ASP A 233 -3.35 18.14 7.00
CA ASP A 233 -2.72 19.23 6.26
C ASP A 233 -1.24 18.95 6.00
N SER A 234 -0.49 18.46 7.00
CA SER A 234 0.92 18.04 6.84
C SER A 234 1.09 16.86 5.89
N LEU A 235 0.11 15.95 5.83
CA LEU A 235 0.13 14.81 4.90
C LEU A 235 -0.32 15.17 3.47
N SER A 236 -0.96 16.32 3.25
CA SER A 236 -1.59 16.68 1.96
C SER A 236 -0.62 16.73 0.78
N ALA A 237 0.63 17.10 1.04
CA ALA A 237 1.70 17.17 0.05
C ALA A 237 2.23 15.79 -0.36
N TRP A 238 2.01 14.76 0.46
CA TRP A 238 2.43 13.39 0.14
C TRP A 238 1.38 12.70 -0.74
N ILE A 239 1.80 12.28 -1.94
CA ILE A 239 0.92 11.70 -2.96
C ILE A 239 1.41 10.29 -3.31
N PRO A 240 1.05 9.26 -2.53
CA PRO A 240 1.36 7.88 -2.86
C PRO A 240 0.60 7.40 -4.10
N CYS A 241 1.19 6.44 -4.81
CA CYS A 241 0.52 5.66 -5.85
C CYS A 241 -0.30 4.56 -5.19
N LEU A 242 -1.62 4.60 -5.34
CA LEU A 242 -2.56 3.67 -4.72
C LEU A 242 -3.19 2.79 -5.79
N PHE A 243 -2.94 1.49 -5.72
CA PHE A 243 -3.41 0.49 -6.69
C PHE A 243 -4.49 -0.38 -6.07
N VAL A 244 -5.69 -0.36 -6.66
CA VAL A 244 -6.86 -1.08 -6.13
C VAL A 244 -7.62 -1.82 -7.22
N ASN A 245 -8.28 -2.90 -6.84
CA ASN A 245 -9.15 -3.68 -7.72
C ASN A 245 -10.58 -3.67 -7.17
N PRO A 246 -11.61 -3.26 -7.94
CA PRO A 246 -13.00 -3.29 -7.48
C PRO A 246 -13.53 -4.67 -7.09
N SER A 247 -12.96 -5.74 -7.68
CA SER A 247 -13.28 -7.14 -7.33
C SER A 247 -12.57 -7.61 -6.04
N ASP A 248 -11.70 -6.78 -5.47
CA ASP A 248 -11.11 -6.97 -4.15
C ASP A 248 -11.88 -6.15 -3.10
N TYR A 249 -12.77 -6.83 -2.37
CA TYR A 249 -13.61 -6.19 -1.36
C TYR A 249 -12.82 -5.66 -0.14
N ILE A 250 -11.53 -5.99 0.03
CA ILE A 250 -10.70 -5.46 1.10
C ILE A 250 -10.21 -4.04 0.79
N CYS A 251 -9.88 -3.74 -0.47
CA CYS A 251 -9.34 -2.44 -0.87
C CYS A 251 -10.31 -1.57 -1.69
N SER A 252 -11.38 -2.15 -2.26
CA SER A 252 -12.31 -1.43 -3.15
C SER A 252 -12.93 -0.17 -2.54
N GLU A 253 -13.06 -0.07 -1.21
CA GLU A 253 -13.57 1.12 -0.53
C GLU A 253 -12.76 2.40 -0.81
N TYR A 254 -11.47 2.29 -1.16
CA TYR A 254 -10.67 3.45 -1.54
C TYR A 254 -11.25 4.17 -2.77
N VAL A 255 -11.84 3.43 -3.73
CA VAL A 255 -12.48 4.03 -4.91
C VAL A 255 -13.61 4.95 -4.47
N GLY A 256 -14.54 4.41 -3.67
CA GLY A 256 -15.66 5.19 -3.19
C GLY A 256 -15.27 6.27 -2.17
N TYR A 257 -14.19 6.09 -1.40
CA TYR A 257 -13.64 7.10 -0.49
C TYR A 257 -13.23 8.36 -1.26
N PHE A 258 -12.38 8.21 -2.28
CA PHE A 258 -11.91 9.34 -3.07
C PHE A 258 -13.01 9.95 -3.95
N GLU A 259 -13.88 9.11 -4.55
CA GLU A 259 -15.01 9.61 -5.34
C GLU A 259 -16.01 10.40 -4.49
N HIS A 260 -16.29 9.94 -3.27
CA HIS A 260 -17.21 10.60 -2.35
C HIS A 260 -16.68 11.96 -1.94
N ARG A 261 -15.37 12.07 -1.64
CA ARG A 261 -14.75 13.34 -1.30
C ARG A 261 -14.92 14.39 -2.40
N ARG A 262 -14.61 14.02 -3.62
CA ARG A 262 -14.82 14.89 -4.78
C ARG A 262 -16.29 15.28 -4.96
N LYS A 263 -17.23 14.34 -4.82
CA LYS A 263 -18.66 14.64 -4.93
C LYS A 263 -19.11 15.63 -3.84
N MET A 264 -18.60 15.48 -2.62
CA MET A 264 -18.90 16.41 -1.53
C MET A 264 -18.40 17.82 -1.83
N GLU A 265 -17.23 17.96 -2.47
CA GLU A 265 -16.75 19.25 -2.99
C GLU A 265 -17.67 19.79 -4.09
N GLU A 266 -18.03 18.96 -5.07
CA GLU A 266 -18.91 19.34 -6.20
C GLU A 266 -20.29 19.85 -5.74
N ILE A 267 -20.84 19.34 -4.62
CA ILE A 267 -22.14 19.76 -4.07
C ILE A 267 -22.03 20.86 -3.00
N GLY A 268 -20.85 21.47 -2.81
CA GLY A 268 -20.64 22.54 -1.81
C GLY A 268 -20.56 22.07 -0.35
N ALA A 269 -20.50 20.75 -0.11
CA ALA A 269 -20.36 20.15 1.22
C ALA A 269 -18.91 19.77 1.56
N GLY A 270 -17.92 20.31 0.83
CA GLY A 270 -16.50 20.00 0.99
C GLY A 270 -15.97 20.23 2.40
N SER A 271 -16.41 21.29 3.09
CA SER A 271 -16.00 21.58 4.48
C SER A 271 -16.45 20.50 5.47
N ILE A 272 -17.66 19.95 5.28
CA ILE A 272 -18.19 18.84 6.11
C ILE A 272 -17.34 17.59 5.88
N GLU A 273 -17.05 17.31 4.62
CA GLU A 273 -16.26 16.14 4.23
C GLU A 273 -14.79 16.26 4.68
N LYS A 274 -14.22 17.47 4.68
CA LYS A 274 -12.87 17.75 5.17
C LYS A 274 -12.73 17.35 6.65
N VAL A 275 -13.74 17.67 7.47
CA VAL A 275 -13.81 17.27 8.89
C VAL A 275 -14.09 15.77 9.03
N ALA A 276 -15.00 15.23 8.23
CA ALA A 276 -15.38 13.81 8.29
C ALA A 276 -14.24 12.87 7.86
N THR A 277 -13.46 13.26 6.85
CA THR A 277 -12.37 12.46 6.26
C THR A 277 -11.19 12.28 7.21
N GLN A 278 -10.97 13.22 8.12
CA GLN A 278 -9.92 13.10 9.15
C GLN A 278 -10.28 12.05 10.21
N ASN A 279 -11.53 11.58 10.22
CA ASN A 279 -12.09 10.79 11.31
C ASN A 279 -12.76 9.52 10.81
N SER A 280 -12.54 8.42 11.54
CA SER A 280 -13.40 7.24 11.44
C SER A 280 -14.34 7.19 12.63
N VAL A 281 -15.53 6.62 12.47
CA VAL A 281 -16.49 6.45 13.59
C VAL A 281 -15.84 5.66 14.74
N ILE A 282 -15.03 4.64 14.37
CA ILE A 282 -14.29 3.81 15.32
C ILE A 282 -13.21 4.63 16.05
N SER A 283 -12.43 5.44 15.34
CA SER A 283 -11.39 6.27 15.97
C SER A 283 -12.00 7.34 16.89
N LEU A 284 -13.16 7.90 16.53
CA LEU A 284 -13.88 8.84 17.40
C LEU A 284 -14.40 8.12 18.66
N MET A 285 -15.03 6.95 18.53
CA MET A 285 -15.46 6.16 19.70
C MET A 285 -14.27 5.78 20.59
N MET A 286 -13.16 5.31 20.03
CA MET A 286 -11.97 4.94 20.80
C MET A 286 -11.34 6.15 21.51
N SER A 287 -11.35 7.33 20.88
CA SER A 287 -10.89 8.58 21.50
C SER A 287 -11.76 8.98 22.70
N ALA A 288 -13.09 8.74 22.64
CA ALA A 288 -13.99 8.97 23.79
C ALA A 288 -13.68 8.06 24.98
N PHE A 289 -13.07 6.89 24.74
CA PHE A 289 -12.59 5.95 25.75
C PHE A 289 -11.09 6.12 26.09
N GLY A 290 -10.46 7.22 25.68
CA GLY A 290 -9.05 7.52 25.98
C GLY A 290 -8.02 6.67 25.22
N LYS A 291 -8.44 5.96 24.17
CA LYS A 291 -7.56 5.16 23.30
C LYS A 291 -7.38 5.88 21.96
N GLU A 292 -6.36 6.72 21.85
CA GLU A 292 -6.07 7.40 20.59
C GLU A 292 -5.46 6.43 19.57
N SER A 293 -6.02 6.40 18.36
CA SER A 293 -5.46 5.68 17.21
C SER A 293 -5.80 6.45 15.94
N GLU A 294 -4.77 6.91 15.22
CA GLU A 294 -4.95 7.56 13.93
C GLU A 294 -5.40 6.53 12.88
N PRO A 295 -6.46 6.81 12.09
CA PRO A 295 -6.94 5.86 11.11
C PRO A 295 -5.92 5.64 9.99
N LEU A 296 -5.28 4.47 10.01
CA LEU A 296 -4.19 4.11 9.10
C LEU A 296 -4.57 4.24 7.61
N HIS A 297 -5.77 3.83 7.26
CA HIS A 297 -6.26 3.77 5.87
C HIS A 297 -6.63 5.13 5.28
N LEU A 298 -6.73 6.19 6.07
CA LEU A 298 -7.15 7.51 5.56
C LEU A 298 -5.91 8.30 5.11
N ILE A 299 -5.89 8.70 3.84
CA ILE A 299 -4.84 9.55 3.27
C ILE A 299 -5.45 10.74 2.51
N PRO A 300 -4.88 11.95 2.65
CA PRO A 300 -5.44 13.16 2.06
C PRO A 300 -5.36 13.17 0.52
N SER A 301 -4.24 12.72 -0.04
CA SER A 301 -3.94 12.78 -1.46
C SER A 301 -3.44 11.42 -1.96
N ALA A 302 -3.71 11.08 -3.22
CA ALA A 302 -3.17 9.88 -3.87
C ALA A 302 -3.30 9.94 -5.39
N THR A 303 -2.41 9.25 -6.10
CA THR A 303 -2.67 8.82 -7.49
C THR A 303 -3.35 7.47 -7.44
N LEU A 304 -4.67 7.44 -7.59
CA LEU A 304 -5.47 6.23 -7.55
C LEU A 304 -5.47 5.55 -8.93
N ALA A 305 -4.96 4.34 -9.01
CA ALA A 305 -5.03 3.47 -10.18
C ALA A 305 -5.97 2.29 -9.91
N VAL A 306 -7.09 2.25 -10.63
CA VAL A 306 -8.12 1.22 -10.50
C VAL A 306 -7.95 0.20 -11.63
N ASN A 307 -7.83 -1.08 -11.27
CA ASN A 307 -7.74 -2.17 -12.22
C ASN A 307 -9.12 -2.78 -12.51
N PHE A 308 -9.64 -2.54 -13.72
CA PHE A 308 -10.90 -3.10 -14.20
C PHE A 308 -10.74 -4.39 -15.02
N THR A 309 -9.52 -4.92 -15.11
CA THR A 309 -9.29 -6.21 -15.76
C THR A 309 -10.11 -7.30 -15.05
N PRO A 310 -10.93 -8.09 -15.77
CA PRO A 310 -11.73 -9.14 -15.16
C PRO A 310 -10.88 -10.11 -14.35
N SER A 311 -11.25 -10.32 -13.08
CA SER A 311 -10.63 -11.31 -12.19
C SER A 311 -11.56 -12.49 -12.00
N ARG A 312 -11.04 -13.72 -12.02
CA ARG A 312 -11.85 -14.94 -11.81
C ARG A 312 -12.43 -15.02 -10.40
N ASN A 313 -11.69 -14.53 -9.42
CA ASN A 313 -12.07 -14.54 -8.02
C ASN A 313 -11.33 -13.46 -7.23
N PHE A 314 -11.76 -13.28 -5.99
CA PHE A 314 -11.16 -12.37 -5.04
C PHE A 314 -9.64 -12.59 -4.84
N LYS A 315 -9.14 -13.85 -4.83
CA LYS A 315 -7.71 -14.13 -4.63
C LYS A 315 -6.86 -13.59 -5.78
N GLU A 316 -7.38 -13.65 -7.01
CA GLU A 316 -6.77 -13.02 -8.18
C GLU A 316 -6.85 -11.49 -8.10
N ALA A 317 -8.01 -10.95 -7.73
CA ALA A 317 -8.22 -9.51 -7.59
C ALA A 317 -7.43 -8.87 -6.45
N HIS A 318 -7.08 -9.63 -5.40
CA HIS A 318 -6.27 -9.17 -4.30
C HIS A 318 -4.78 -9.33 -4.60
N GLY A 319 -4.37 -10.40 -5.28
CA GLY A 319 -2.97 -10.78 -5.38
C GLY A 319 -2.08 -9.80 -6.14
N ILE A 320 -0.84 -9.65 -5.67
CA ILE A 320 0.17 -8.74 -6.23
C ILE A 320 0.49 -9.01 -7.71
N HIS A 321 0.38 -10.26 -8.15
CA HIS A 321 0.66 -10.70 -9.52
C HIS A 321 -0.19 -10.08 -10.62
N GLN A 322 -1.34 -9.50 -10.28
CA GLN A 322 -2.12 -8.77 -11.28
C GLN A 322 -1.38 -7.52 -11.77
N TRP A 323 -0.50 -6.92 -10.96
CA TRP A 323 -0.04 -5.54 -11.17
C TRP A 323 1.03 -5.40 -12.24
N TRP A 324 1.56 -6.49 -12.75
CA TRP A 324 2.58 -6.48 -13.78
C TRP A 324 2.15 -7.21 -15.07
N LYS A 325 0.87 -7.55 -15.23
CA LYS A 325 0.36 -8.10 -16.51
C LYS A 325 0.44 -7.03 -17.63
N PRO A 326 0.72 -7.40 -18.89
CA PRO A 326 0.81 -6.46 -20.02
C PRO A 326 -0.53 -5.78 -20.32
N ASP A 327 -1.62 -6.55 -20.37
CA ASP A 327 -2.93 -6.08 -20.86
C ASP A 327 -3.86 -5.67 -19.73
N LEU A 328 -3.44 -4.71 -18.91
CA LEU A 328 -4.26 -4.21 -17.81
C LEU A 328 -5.15 -3.06 -18.23
N CYS A 329 -6.45 -3.19 -17.97
CA CYS A 329 -7.41 -2.09 -18.05
C CYS A 329 -7.30 -1.23 -16.79
N LEU A 330 -6.39 -0.25 -16.79
CA LEU A 330 -6.16 0.66 -15.67
C LEU A 330 -6.76 2.04 -15.93
N GLN A 331 -7.51 2.56 -14.95
CA GLN A 331 -7.88 3.97 -14.90
C GLN A 331 -7.11 4.64 -13.79
N SER A 332 -6.31 5.65 -14.13
CA SER A 332 -5.56 6.45 -13.14
C SER A 332 -6.18 7.83 -12.97
N LYS A 333 -6.31 8.28 -11.72
CA LYS A 333 -6.77 9.62 -11.37
C LYS A 333 -6.05 10.15 -10.15
N LEU A 334 -5.63 11.41 -10.23
CA LEU A 334 -5.04 12.14 -9.13
C LEU A 334 -6.13 12.78 -8.25
N TYR A 335 -6.04 12.55 -6.95
CA TYR A 335 -6.84 13.20 -5.92
C TYR A 335 -5.90 13.99 -5.00
N LYS A 336 -6.20 15.28 -4.82
CA LYS A 336 -5.48 16.19 -3.92
C LYS A 336 -6.43 16.71 -2.84
N TYR A 337 -5.91 16.95 -1.66
CA TYR A 337 -6.62 17.53 -0.52
C TYR A 337 -6.67 19.06 -0.57
#